data_AF-A0A7J2KW69-F1
#
_entry.id   AF-A0A7J2KW69-F1
#
_cell.length_a   1.000
_cell.length_b   1.000
_cell.length_c   1.000
_cell.angle_alpha   90.00
_cell.angle_beta   90.00
_cell.angle_gamma   90.00
#
_symmetry.space_group_name_H-M   'P 1'
#
loop_
_entity.id
_entity.type
_entity.pdbx_description
1 polymer ?
#
loop_
_entity_poly.entity_id
_entity_poly.type
_entity_poly.pdbx_seq_one_letter_code
_entity_poly.pdbx_strand_id
1 'polypeptide(L)'
;PNTHLVGKKIIQGDLDGAVMQYLARPYPGEREDARDARETLSETGDFKKALEVYPGRLNYERNMLDALVKNPRDFAGALRRLPKKLRKMLVHACQSHIFNEVLSGAIAEGINIRNENIKLLGYKSGFSQDEIGRIEKEVLEREGLTMEQFKINSMPEVSVTGEDRRASINTKISFDVEEDELNPSLIKVSFSFFLPPGSYATTVLREFMKTDPLNY
;
A
#
# COMPACT_ATOMS: atom_id res chain seq x y z
N PRO A 1 5.34 5.43 -3.04
CA PRO A 1 5.20 3.99 -3.37
C PRO A 1 3.85 3.68 -4.06
N ASN A 2 3.86 2.99 -5.20
CA ASN A 2 2.68 2.71 -6.04
C ASN A 2 1.98 1.36 -5.72
N THR A 3 2.43 0.64 -4.69
CA THR A 3 1.98 -0.71 -4.31
C THR A 3 0.46 -0.84 -4.16
N HIS A 4 -0.17 0.10 -3.46
CA HIS A 4 -1.62 0.11 -3.22
C HIS A 4 -2.41 0.35 -4.52
N LEU A 5 -1.87 1.12 -5.48
CA LEU A 5 -2.50 1.37 -6.78
C LEU A 5 -2.54 0.10 -7.64
N VAL A 6 -1.47 -0.70 -7.61
CA VAL A 6 -1.46 -2.01 -8.28
C VAL A 6 -2.50 -2.93 -7.62
N GLY A 7 -2.53 -2.98 -6.29
CA GLY A 7 -3.54 -3.73 -5.53
C GLY A 7 -4.97 -3.34 -5.86
N LYS A 8 -5.24 -2.03 -5.96
CA LYS A 8 -6.54 -1.47 -6.34
C LYS A 8 -7.00 -2.00 -7.70
N LYS A 9 -6.13 -1.94 -8.71
CA LYS A 9 -6.43 -2.46 -10.05
C LYS A 9 -6.68 -3.97 -10.06
N ILE A 10 -5.90 -4.73 -9.28
CA ILE A 10 -6.14 -6.17 -9.09
C ILE A 10 -7.54 -6.43 -8.51
N ILE A 11 -7.95 -5.67 -7.49
CA ILE A 11 -9.28 -5.78 -6.86
C ILE A 11 -10.37 -5.44 -7.90
N GLN A 12 -10.19 -4.38 -8.70
CA GLN A 12 -11.12 -4.00 -9.77
C GLN A 12 -11.26 -5.05 -10.88
N GLY A 13 -10.34 -6.02 -10.97
CA GLY A 13 -10.25 -6.96 -12.08
C GLY A 13 -9.53 -6.38 -13.31
N ASP A 14 -9.04 -5.15 -13.23
CA ASP A 14 -8.22 -4.46 -14.23
C ASP A 14 -6.77 -5.01 -14.18
N LEU A 15 -6.58 -6.23 -14.69
CA LEU A 15 -5.29 -6.91 -14.63
C LEU A 15 -4.25 -6.30 -15.59
N ASP A 16 -4.68 -5.81 -16.76
CA ASP A 16 -3.79 -5.11 -17.70
C ASP A 16 -3.30 -3.81 -17.08
N GLY A 17 -4.19 -3.02 -16.50
CA GLY A 17 -3.82 -1.83 -15.76
C GLY A 17 -2.94 -2.16 -14.56
N ALA A 18 -3.18 -3.26 -13.84
CA ALA A 18 -2.34 -3.65 -12.71
C ALA A 18 -0.90 -3.98 -13.14
N VAL A 19 -0.77 -4.73 -14.24
CA VAL A 19 0.53 -5.02 -14.87
C VAL A 19 1.21 -3.73 -15.32
N MET A 20 0.50 -2.85 -16.03
CA MET A 20 1.06 -1.59 -16.51
C MET A 20 1.40 -0.64 -15.36
N GLN A 21 0.63 -0.63 -14.28
CA GLN A 21 0.93 0.13 -13.07
C GLN A 21 2.19 -0.38 -12.38
N TYR A 22 2.40 -1.70 -12.36
CA TYR A 22 3.59 -2.32 -11.77
C TYR A 22 4.83 -2.17 -12.64
N LEU A 23 4.69 -2.30 -13.96
CA LEU A 23 5.81 -2.25 -14.89
C LEU A 23 6.13 -0.82 -15.33
N ALA A 24 5.16 -0.04 -15.77
CA ALA A 24 5.40 1.18 -16.54
C ALA A 24 5.30 2.50 -15.75
N ARG A 25 4.92 2.47 -14.46
CA ARG A 25 4.77 3.70 -13.65
C ARG A 25 5.94 3.91 -12.70
N PRO A 26 6.80 4.92 -12.93
CA PRO A 26 7.87 5.24 -12.00
C PRO A 26 7.33 5.82 -10.70
N TYR A 27 8.10 5.71 -9.61
CA TYR A 27 7.83 6.39 -8.34
C TYR A 27 8.99 7.28 -7.88
N PRO A 28 8.73 8.30 -7.03
CA PRO A 28 9.77 9.17 -6.51
C PRO A 28 10.87 8.40 -5.77
N GLY A 29 12.13 8.71 -6.09
CA GLY A 29 13.31 8.06 -5.50
C GLY A 29 13.78 6.79 -6.21
N GLU A 30 13.14 6.38 -7.32
CA GLU A 30 13.70 5.34 -8.18
C GLU A 30 15.03 5.75 -8.80
N ARG A 31 15.89 4.76 -9.05
CA ARG A 31 17.10 4.95 -9.86
C ARG A 31 16.73 5.36 -11.28
N GLU A 32 17.51 6.25 -11.85
CA GLU A 32 17.32 6.79 -13.20
C GLU A 32 17.13 5.70 -14.26
N ASP A 33 18.00 4.69 -14.28
CA ASP A 33 17.90 3.58 -15.22
C ASP A 33 16.61 2.73 -15.08
N ALA A 34 16.02 2.65 -13.88
CA ALA A 34 14.72 2.04 -13.69
C ALA A 34 13.61 2.96 -14.19
N ARG A 35 13.65 4.25 -13.81
CA ARG A 35 12.66 5.26 -14.22
C ARG A 35 12.55 5.32 -15.75
N ASP A 36 13.67 5.47 -16.44
CA ASP A 36 13.73 5.60 -17.90
C ASP A 36 13.17 4.34 -18.60
N ALA A 37 13.46 3.15 -18.04
CA ALA A 37 12.94 1.89 -18.55
C ALA A 37 11.40 1.81 -18.40
N ARG A 38 10.86 2.26 -17.27
CA ARG A 38 9.41 2.30 -17.01
C ARG A 38 8.70 3.31 -17.92
N GLU A 39 9.27 4.50 -18.08
CA GLU A 39 8.76 5.54 -18.97
C GLU A 39 8.74 5.07 -20.42
N THR A 40 9.82 4.45 -20.88
CA THR A 40 9.89 3.84 -22.23
C THR A 40 8.76 2.84 -22.46
N LEU A 41 8.49 1.96 -21.49
CA LEU A 41 7.36 1.02 -21.60
C LEU A 41 6.01 1.74 -21.58
N SER A 42 5.85 2.79 -20.78
CA SER A 42 4.62 3.57 -20.69
C SER A 42 4.28 4.27 -22.01
N GLU A 43 5.29 4.71 -22.76
CA GLU A 43 5.11 5.41 -24.04
C GLU A 43 4.91 4.45 -25.21
N THR A 44 5.68 3.35 -25.23
CA THR A 44 5.74 2.46 -26.39
C THR A 44 4.73 1.31 -26.32
N GLY A 45 4.39 0.84 -25.12
CA GLY A 45 3.65 -0.42 -24.94
C GLY A 45 4.37 -1.67 -25.46
N ASP A 46 5.64 -1.56 -25.83
CA ASP A 46 6.42 -2.66 -26.41
C ASP A 46 7.15 -3.46 -25.31
N PHE A 47 6.57 -4.61 -24.94
CA PHE A 47 7.15 -5.49 -23.92
C PHE A 47 8.50 -6.08 -24.32
N LYS A 48 8.76 -6.28 -25.62
CA LYS A 48 10.01 -6.85 -26.11
C LYS A 48 11.13 -5.83 -25.95
N LYS A 49 10.91 -4.60 -26.40
CA LYS A 49 11.85 -3.49 -26.22
C LYS A 49 12.09 -3.22 -24.74
N ALA A 50 11.03 -3.22 -23.92
CA ALA A 50 11.17 -3.05 -22.48
C ALA A 50 12.05 -4.14 -21.85
N LEU A 51 11.90 -5.42 -22.24
CA LEU A 51 12.72 -6.50 -21.70
C LEU A 51 14.22 -6.33 -21.97
N GLU A 52 14.59 -5.68 -23.08
CA GLU A 52 15.98 -5.36 -23.42
C GLU A 52 16.55 -4.23 -22.56
N VAL A 53 15.73 -3.20 -22.27
CA VAL A 53 16.15 -2.00 -21.53
C VAL A 53 16.10 -2.18 -20.01
N TYR A 54 15.17 -2.99 -19.49
CA TYR A 54 14.98 -3.13 -18.03
C TYR A 54 16.23 -3.68 -17.34
N PRO A 55 16.75 -3.02 -16.29
CA PRO A 55 17.94 -3.47 -15.58
C PRO A 55 17.81 -4.89 -15.01
N GLY A 56 18.90 -5.67 -15.08
CA GLY A 56 18.90 -7.09 -14.66
C GLY A 56 18.47 -7.34 -13.21
N ARG A 57 18.68 -6.37 -12.30
CA ARG A 57 18.25 -6.47 -10.90
C ARG A 57 16.73 -6.48 -10.71
N LEU A 58 15.96 -5.97 -11.69
CA LEU A 58 14.50 -5.94 -11.67
C LEU A 58 13.94 -7.29 -12.14
N ASN A 59 14.29 -8.36 -11.42
CA ASN A 59 14.00 -9.73 -11.80
C ASN A 59 12.49 -10.00 -11.93
N TYR A 60 11.67 -9.42 -11.05
CA TYR A 60 10.23 -9.60 -11.09
C TYR A 60 9.62 -8.96 -12.34
N GLU A 61 10.00 -7.73 -12.63
CA GLU A 61 9.56 -6.99 -13.81
C GLU A 61 9.99 -7.69 -15.09
N ARG A 62 11.26 -8.11 -15.19
CA ARG A 62 11.79 -8.85 -16.35
C ARG A 62 11.07 -10.18 -16.57
N ASN A 63 10.76 -10.92 -15.51
CA ASN A 63 10.00 -12.18 -15.61
C ASN A 63 8.55 -11.94 -16.08
N MET A 64 7.92 -10.85 -15.67
CA MET A 64 6.60 -10.46 -16.17
C MET A 64 6.66 -10.07 -17.65
N LEU A 65 7.65 -9.26 -18.03
CA LEU A 65 7.88 -8.85 -19.42
C LEU A 65 8.12 -10.05 -20.34
N ASP A 66 8.98 -11.00 -19.95
CA ASP A 66 9.20 -12.24 -20.71
C ASP A 66 7.91 -13.04 -20.91
N ALA A 67 7.06 -13.12 -19.88
CA ALA A 67 5.77 -13.79 -20.00
C ALA A 67 4.83 -13.07 -20.99
N LEU A 68 4.82 -11.74 -20.99
CA LEU A 68 4.00 -10.92 -21.90
C LEU A 68 4.53 -10.91 -23.33
N VAL A 69 5.85 -11.02 -23.55
CA VAL A 69 6.40 -11.21 -24.90
C VAL A 69 5.92 -12.51 -25.52
N LYS A 70 5.82 -13.58 -24.71
CA LYS A 70 5.32 -14.88 -25.15
C LYS A 70 3.80 -14.90 -25.33
N ASN A 71 3.07 -14.29 -24.40
CA ASN A 71 1.61 -14.23 -24.39
C ASN A 71 1.12 -12.80 -24.08
N PRO A 72 1.01 -11.90 -25.08
CA PRO A 72 0.77 -10.46 -24.86
C PRO A 72 -0.53 -10.08 -24.16
N ARG A 73 -1.49 -10.99 -24.06
CA ARG A 73 -2.79 -10.75 -23.42
C ARG A 73 -2.97 -11.51 -22.10
N ASP A 74 -1.99 -12.29 -21.68
CA ASP A 74 -2.06 -13.06 -20.44
C ASP A 74 -1.54 -12.27 -19.22
N PHE A 75 -2.26 -11.20 -18.87
CA PHE A 75 -1.90 -10.34 -17.74
C PHE A 75 -2.00 -11.06 -16.39
N ALA A 76 -2.97 -11.98 -16.27
CA ALA A 76 -3.10 -12.82 -15.09
C ALA A 76 -1.87 -13.72 -14.93
N GLY A 77 -1.44 -14.41 -15.99
CA GLY A 77 -0.23 -15.23 -16.00
C GLY A 77 1.04 -14.41 -15.74
N ALA A 78 1.12 -13.19 -16.29
CA ALA A 78 2.21 -12.26 -16.00
C ALA A 78 2.27 -11.93 -14.50
N LEU A 79 1.16 -11.51 -13.88
CA LEU A 79 1.12 -11.26 -12.43
C LEU A 79 1.49 -12.52 -11.63
N ARG A 80 1.11 -13.72 -12.08
CA ARG A 80 1.47 -14.98 -11.41
C ARG A 80 2.97 -15.29 -11.40
N ARG A 81 3.78 -14.61 -12.21
CA ARG A 81 5.27 -14.66 -12.12
C ARG A 81 5.77 -14.05 -10.81
N LEU A 82 5.00 -13.15 -10.20
CA LEU A 82 5.29 -12.65 -8.87
C LEU A 82 5.01 -13.75 -7.82
N PRO A 83 5.87 -13.89 -6.80
CA PRO A 83 5.61 -14.79 -5.68
C PRO A 83 4.24 -14.52 -5.06
N LYS A 84 3.53 -15.58 -4.64
CA LYS A 84 2.18 -15.46 -4.05
C LYS A 84 2.12 -14.44 -2.90
N LYS A 85 3.15 -14.42 -2.04
CA LYS A 85 3.27 -13.46 -0.93
C LYS A 85 3.31 -12.01 -1.41
N LEU A 86 4.04 -11.74 -2.49
CA LEU A 86 4.14 -10.39 -3.06
C LEU A 86 2.81 -9.95 -3.67
N ARG A 87 2.13 -10.84 -4.40
CA ARG A 87 0.80 -10.54 -4.95
C ARG A 87 -0.24 -10.27 -3.86
N LYS A 88 -0.22 -11.06 -2.79
CA LYS A 88 -1.08 -10.84 -1.63
C LYS A 88 -0.78 -9.50 -0.96
N MET A 89 0.50 -9.13 -0.87
CA MET A 89 0.95 -7.84 -0.34
C MET A 89 0.39 -6.65 -1.14
N LEU A 90 0.31 -6.74 -2.48
CA LEU A 90 -0.30 -5.69 -3.31
C LEU A 90 -1.77 -5.45 -2.93
N VAL A 91 -2.56 -6.52 -2.82
CA VAL A 91 -3.98 -6.44 -2.43
C VAL A 91 -4.14 -5.90 -1.00
N HIS A 92 -3.32 -6.39 -0.06
CA HIS A 92 -3.31 -5.89 1.33
C HIS A 92 -2.86 -4.43 1.45
N ALA A 93 -2.00 -3.95 0.56
CA ALA A 93 -1.61 -2.54 0.53
C ALA A 93 -2.80 -1.65 0.15
N CYS A 94 -3.67 -2.10 -0.77
CA CYS A 94 -4.92 -1.40 -1.07
C CYS A 94 -5.90 -1.44 0.12
N GLN A 95 -6.07 -2.59 0.78
CA GLN A 95 -6.88 -2.65 2.01
C GLN A 95 -6.37 -1.70 3.10
N SER A 96 -5.04 -1.61 3.26
CA SER A 96 -4.41 -0.72 4.23
C SER A 96 -4.61 0.75 3.88
N HIS A 97 -4.56 1.11 2.59
CA HIS A 97 -4.88 2.46 2.11
C HIS A 97 -6.32 2.83 2.46
N ILE A 98 -7.29 1.98 2.12
CA ILE A 98 -8.71 2.20 2.43
C ILE A 98 -8.93 2.34 3.94
N PHE A 99 -8.32 1.46 4.74
CA PHE A 99 -8.38 1.56 6.20
C PHE A 99 -7.85 2.90 6.72
N ASN A 100 -6.72 3.39 6.19
CA ASN A 100 -6.14 4.67 6.60
C ASN A 100 -7.04 5.85 6.21
N GLU A 101 -7.68 5.80 5.05
CA GLU A 101 -8.64 6.81 4.62
C GLU A 101 -9.89 6.83 5.52
N VAL A 102 -10.44 5.65 5.86
CA VAL A 102 -11.57 5.53 6.79
C VAL A 102 -11.18 6.06 8.18
N LEU A 103 -10.01 5.65 8.69
CA LEU A 103 -9.50 6.11 9.97
C LEU A 103 -9.32 7.64 9.99
N SER A 104 -8.77 8.21 8.92
CA SER A 104 -8.58 9.66 8.78
C SER A 104 -9.91 10.41 8.73
N GLY A 105 -10.90 9.88 7.98
CA GLY A 105 -12.25 10.42 7.93
C GLY A 105 -12.93 10.40 9.31
N ALA A 106 -12.83 9.28 10.03
CA ALA A 106 -13.42 9.16 11.37
C ALA A 106 -12.81 10.16 12.36
N ILE A 107 -11.48 10.32 12.34
CA ILE A 107 -10.79 11.32 13.16
C ILE A 107 -11.22 12.75 12.78
N ALA A 108 -11.35 13.04 11.49
CA ALA A 108 -11.74 14.37 11.00
C ALA A 108 -13.16 14.76 11.42
N GLU A 109 -14.07 13.79 11.53
CA GLU A 109 -15.44 13.99 12.03
C GLU A 109 -15.55 13.97 13.57
N GLY A 110 -14.43 13.77 14.28
CA GLY A 110 -14.41 13.76 15.74
C GLY A 110 -14.91 12.45 16.37
N ILE A 111 -15.03 11.37 15.59
CA ILE A 111 -15.42 10.05 16.09
C ILE A 111 -14.31 9.51 17.00
N ASN A 112 -14.69 9.04 18.19
CA ASN A 112 -13.74 8.49 19.14
C ASN A 112 -13.30 7.08 18.73
N ILE A 113 -12.08 6.97 18.19
CA ILE A 113 -11.47 5.71 17.74
C ILE A 113 -10.63 5.00 18.83
N ARG A 114 -10.62 5.50 20.07
CA ARG A 114 -9.77 4.92 21.13
C ARG A 114 -10.32 3.56 21.56
N ASN A 115 -9.45 2.55 21.55
CA ASN A 115 -9.80 1.16 21.85
C ASN A 115 -10.81 0.52 20.86
N GLU A 116 -11.10 1.19 19.76
CA GLU A 116 -11.97 0.65 18.71
C GLU A 116 -11.20 -0.19 17.70
N ASN A 117 -11.94 -1.05 17.00
CA ASN A 117 -11.46 -1.74 15.82
C ASN A 117 -12.20 -1.19 14.60
N ILE A 118 -11.46 -0.91 13.53
CA ILE A 118 -12.00 -0.59 12.21
C ILE A 118 -11.72 -1.77 11.29
N LYS A 119 -12.66 -2.05 10.39
CA LYS A 119 -12.55 -3.16 9.44
C LYS A 119 -11.48 -2.87 8.39
N LEU A 120 -10.58 -3.81 8.17
CA LEU A 120 -9.93 -3.99 6.88
C LEU A 120 -10.95 -4.64 5.95
N LEU A 121 -11.54 -3.85 5.07
CA LEU A 121 -12.65 -4.28 4.21
C LEU A 121 -12.24 -5.44 3.29
N GLY A 122 -13.16 -6.39 3.11
CA GLY A 122 -13.00 -7.50 2.17
C GLY A 122 -14.35 -8.13 1.85
N TYR A 123 -14.38 -9.14 0.99
CA TYR A 123 -15.65 -9.61 0.38
C TYR A 123 -16.62 -10.30 1.35
N LYS A 124 -16.24 -10.49 2.63
CA LYS A 124 -17.11 -11.01 3.69
C LYS A 124 -17.23 -10.08 4.90
N SER A 125 -16.58 -8.91 4.92
CA SER A 125 -16.51 -8.08 6.12
C SER A 125 -17.84 -7.41 6.48
N GLY A 126 -18.65 -7.10 5.46
CA GLY A 126 -19.77 -6.17 5.58
C GLY A 126 -19.31 -4.75 5.91
N PHE A 127 -20.26 -3.82 5.94
CA PHE A 127 -20.06 -2.48 6.49
C PHE A 127 -20.42 -2.44 7.97
N SER A 128 -19.77 -1.55 8.71
CA SER A 128 -20.15 -1.20 10.08
C SER A 128 -21.56 -0.58 10.10
N GLN A 129 -22.26 -0.65 11.25
CA GLN A 129 -23.67 -0.22 11.37
C GLN A 129 -23.82 1.19 11.96
N ASP A 130 -22.71 1.85 12.21
CA ASP A 130 -22.57 3.16 12.84
C ASP A 130 -22.03 4.20 11.84
N GLU A 131 -21.56 5.33 12.36
CA GLU A 131 -20.99 6.43 11.56
C GLU A 131 -19.75 5.98 10.76
N ILE A 132 -18.95 5.05 11.29
CA ILE A 132 -17.81 4.46 10.57
C ILE A 132 -18.31 3.74 9.31
N GLY A 133 -19.45 3.04 9.39
CA GLY A 133 -20.07 2.38 8.25
C GLY A 133 -20.45 3.32 7.11
N ARG A 134 -20.80 4.58 7.40
CA ARG A 134 -21.02 5.60 6.37
C ARG A 134 -19.70 5.98 5.71
N ILE A 135 -18.66 6.25 6.50
CA ILE A 135 -17.32 6.64 6.00
C ILE A 135 -16.72 5.51 5.15
N GLU A 136 -16.86 4.25 5.58
CA GLU A 136 -16.43 3.07 4.81
C GLU A 136 -17.03 3.05 3.40
N LYS A 137 -18.32 3.38 3.26
CA LYS A 137 -19.02 3.46 1.96
C LYS A 137 -18.50 4.63 1.12
N GLU A 138 -18.42 5.82 1.71
CA GLU A 138 -17.93 7.02 1.02
C GLU A 138 -16.49 6.83 0.49
N VAL A 139 -15.62 6.19 1.28
CA VAL A 139 -14.25 5.88 0.87
C VAL A 139 -14.24 4.86 -0.28
N LEU A 140 -15.01 3.77 -0.21
CA LEU A 140 -15.09 2.81 -1.31
C LEU A 140 -15.65 3.43 -2.60
N GLU A 141 -16.68 4.27 -2.50
CA GLU A 141 -17.26 5.00 -3.62
C GLU A 141 -16.23 5.94 -4.27
N ARG A 142 -15.52 6.72 -3.46
CA ARG A 142 -14.45 7.62 -3.94
C ARG A 142 -13.30 6.85 -4.59
N GLU A 143 -12.98 5.67 -4.06
CA GLU A 143 -11.98 4.78 -4.65
C GLU A 143 -12.51 4.03 -5.89
N GLY A 144 -13.81 4.07 -6.19
CA GLY A 144 -14.41 3.34 -7.31
C GLY A 144 -14.30 1.82 -7.11
N LEU A 145 -14.57 1.35 -5.90
CA LEU A 145 -14.51 -0.05 -5.48
C LEU A 145 -15.82 -0.52 -4.87
N THR A 146 -16.12 -1.82 -5.00
CA THR A 146 -17.20 -2.49 -4.27
C THR A 146 -16.67 -3.60 -3.38
N MET A 147 -17.45 -4.04 -2.41
CA MET A 147 -17.02 -5.07 -1.45
C MET A 147 -16.83 -6.44 -2.14
N GLU A 148 -17.63 -6.74 -3.14
CA GLU A 148 -17.61 -8.00 -3.90
C GLU A 148 -16.31 -8.15 -4.70
N GLN A 149 -15.73 -7.04 -5.16
CA GLN A 149 -14.50 -7.02 -5.96
C GLN A 149 -13.28 -7.55 -5.19
N PHE A 150 -13.31 -7.51 -3.85
CA PHE A 150 -12.27 -8.14 -3.02
C PHE A 150 -12.26 -9.67 -3.14
N LYS A 151 -13.28 -10.27 -3.78
CA LYS A 151 -13.29 -11.65 -4.28
C LYS A 151 -12.81 -11.67 -5.73
N ILE A 152 -11.50 -11.78 -5.90
CA ILE A 152 -10.82 -11.66 -7.19
C ILE A 152 -10.93 -12.99 -7.97
N ASN A 153 -11.99 -13.14 -8.77
CA ASN A 153 -12.27 -14.40 -9.48
C ASN A 153 -11.15 -14.84 -10.44
N SER A 154 -10.45 -13.89 -11.07
CA SER A 154 -9.33 -14.16 -11.98
C SER A 154 -8.06 -14.61 -11.24
N MET A 155 -7.95 -14.31 -9.94
CA MET A 155 -6.83 -14.67 -9.06
C MET A 155 -7.35 -15.02 -7.64
N PRO A 156 -8.09 -16.14 -7.48
CA PRO A 156 -8.73 -16.48 -6.20
C PRO A 156 -7.74 -16.58 -5.04
N GLU A 157 -6.48 -16.93 -5.33
CA GLU A 157 -5.41 -17.11 -4.36
C GLU A 157 -4.99 -15.83 -3.61
N VAL A 158 -5.43 -14.65 -4.06
CA VAL A 158 -5.20 -13.34 -3.42
C VAL A 158 -6.48 -12.62 -2.99
N SER A 159 -7.64 -13.28 -3.07
CA SER A 159 -8.89 -12.72 -2.53
C SER A 159 -8.78 -12.49 -1.01
N VAL A 160 -9.46 -11.45 -0.51
CA VAL A 160 -9.38 -11.04 0.90
C VAL A 160 -10.76 -10.96 1.53
N THR A 161 -10.97 -11.73 2.59
CA THR A 161 -12.27 -11.82 3.29
C THR A 161 -12.60 -10.59 4.11
N GLY A 162 -11.55 -9.85 4.52
CA GLY A 162 -11.61 -8.79 5.51
C GLY A 162 -11.32 -9.31 6.92
N GLU A 163 -10.93 -8.40 7.80
CA GLU A 163 -10.54 -8.63 9.18
C GLU A 163 -10.72 -7.34 10.00
N ASP A 164 -10.74 -7.44 11.32
CA ASP A 164 -10.77 -6.26 12.19
C ASP A 164 -9.35 -5.83 12.56
N ARG A 165 -9.10 -4.52 12.55
CA ARG A 165 -7.81 -3.93 12.91
C ARG A 165 -7.99 -2.84 13.95
N ARG A 166 -7.13 -2.84 14.97
CA ARG A 166 -7.08 -1.78 15.99
C ARG A 166 -6.91 -0.41 15.33
N ALA A 167 -7.81 0.51 15.66
CA ALA A 167 -7.80 1.88 15.12
C ALA A 167 -6.74 2.77 15.79
N SER A 168 -6.34 2.43 17.02
CA SER A 168 -5.38 3.19 17.82
C SER A 168 -4.33 2.29 18.48
N ILE A 169 -3.10 2.80 18.59
CA ILE A 169 -2.03 2.20 19.39
C ILE A 169 -2.08 2.85 20.76
N ASN A 170 -2.47 2.09 21.78
CA ASN A 170 -2.46 2.54 23.16
C ASN A 170 -1.18 2.05 23.83
N THR A 171 -0.22 2.96 23.99
CA THR A 171 1.04 2.69 24.69
C THR A 171 1.40 3.83 25.63
N LYS A 172 2.06 3.48 26.73
CA LYS A 172 2.66 4.46 27.63
C LYS A 172 3.98 4.93 27.02
N ILE A 173 4.12 6.25 26.89
CA ILE A 173 5.31 6.89 26.34
C ILE A 173 5.99 7.64 27.48
N SER A 174 7.29 7.39 27.66
CA SER A 174 8.18 8.24 28.45
C SER A 174 9.22 8.86 27.52
N PHE A 175 9.67 10.07 27.86
CA PHE A 175 10.69 10.75 27.09
C PHE A 175 11.61 11.57 28.00
N ASP A 176 12.87 11.67 27.61
CA ASP A 176 13.90 12.47 28.25
C ASP A 176 14.44 13.49 27.23
N VAL A 177 14.70 14.72 27.67
CA VAL A 177 15.18 15.83 26.83
C VAL A 177 16.54 16.26 27.33
N GLU A 178 17.52 16.30 26.43
CA GLU A 178 18.92 16.64 26.72
C GLU A 178 19.44 17.61 25.66
N GLU A 179 20.56 18.29 25.94
CA GLU A 179 21.31 18.99 24.88
C GLU A 179 21.90 17.96 23.90
N ASP A 180 21.90 18.28 22.60
CA ASP A 180 22.43 17.40 21.57
C ASP A 180 23.97 17.50 21.52
N GLU A 181 24.64 16.43 21.93
CA GLU A 181 26.09 16.32 21.94
C GLU A 181 26.75 16.38 20.54
N LEU A 182 26.00 16.09 19.48
CA LEU A 182 26.47 16.12 18.09
C LEU A 182 26.15 17.43 17.38
N ASN A 183 25.12 18.15 17.84
CA ASN A 183 24.64 19.37 17.21
C ASN A 183 24.51 20.51 18.23
N PRO A 184 25.59 21.28 18.47
CA PRO A 184 25.58 22.37 19.43
C PRO A 184 24.41 23.34 19.17
N SER A 185 23.66 23.68 20.22
CA SER A 185 22.43 24.50 20.20
C SER A 185 21.14 23.77 19.79
N LEU A 186 21.19 22.47 19.49
CA LEU A 186 20.00 21.63 19.33
C LEU A 186 19.73 20.78 20.58
N ILE A 187 18.53 20.22 20.65
CA ILE A 187 18.12 19.29 21.70
C ILE A 187 17.96 17.88 21.13
N LYS A 188 18.31 16.89 21.95
CA LYS A 188 18.05 15.47 21.73
C LYS A 188 16.85 15.06 22.58
N VAL A 189 15.94 14.28 22.01
CA VAL A 189 14.79 13.71 22.73
C VAL A 189 14.84 12.19 22.63
N SER A 190 14.93 11.51 23.77
CA SER A 190 14.99 10.05 23.85
C SER A 190 13.62 9.51 24.26
N PHE A 191 12.95 8.75 23.37
CA PHE A 191 11.64 8.15 23.65
C PHE A 191 11.76 6.69 24.09
N SER A 192 10.93 6.28 25.04
CA SER A 192 10.75 4.89 25.48
C SER A 192 9.27 4.52 25.48
N PHE A 193 8.91 3.45 24.77
CA PHE A 193 7.54 2.92 24.69
C PHE A 193 7.54 1.46 24.21
N PHE A 194 6.45 0.74 24.50
CA PHE A 194 6.22 -0.62 24.01
C PHE A 194 5.21 -0.63 22.86
N LEU A 195 5.41 -1.44 21.83
CA LEU A 195 4.47 -1.58 20.72
C LEU A 195 3.95 -3.02 20.62
N PRO A 196 2.63 -3.20 20.38
CA PRO A 196 2.11 -4.52 20.06
C PRO A 196 2.66 -4.99 18.71
N PRO A 197 2.71 -6.33 18.47
CA PRO A 197 3.14 -6.88 17.20
C PRO A 197 2.41 -6.25 16.00
N GLY A 198 3.15 -5.95 14.93
CA GLY A 198 2.60 -5.33 13.71
C GLY A 198 2.43 -3.82 13.75
N SER A 199 2.84 -3.16 14.84
CA SER A 199 2.94 -1.69 14.93
C SER A 199 4.36 -1.21 14.62
N TYR A 200 4.49 0.04 14.17
CA TYR A 200 5.77 0.65 13.78
C TYR A 200 6.06 1.86 14.67
N ALA A 201 7.32 2.01 15.11
CA ALA A 201 7.76 3.16 15.92
C ALA A 201 7.52 4.50 15.21
N THR A 202 7.65 4.50 13.89
CA THR A 202 7.38 5.68 13.05
C THR A 202 5.93 6.18 13.17
N THR A 203 4.96 5.31 13.46
CA THR A 203 3.57 5.72 13.71
C THR A 203 3.45 6.55 14.98
N VAL A 204 4.20 6.21 16.04
CA VAL A 204 4.23 7.00 17.28
C VAL A 204 5.03 8.28 17.08
N LEU A 205 6.25 8.18 16.54
CA LEU A 205 7.14 9.34 16.37
C LEU A 205 6.54 10.41 15.43
N ARG A 206 5.78 10.00 14.41
CA ARG A 206 5.02 10.92 13.56
C ARG A 206 4.13 11.87 14.35
N GLU A 207 3.54 11.41 15.44
CA GLU A 207 2.64 12.22 16.27
C GLU A 207 3.38 13.27 17.12
N PHE A 208 4.69 13.16 17.27
CA PHE A 208 5.54 14.15 17.94
C PHE A 208 6.29 15.03 16.94
N MET A 209 6.90 14.43 15.92
CA MET A 209 7.79 15.12 14.99
C MET A 209 7.04 15.93 13.93
N LYS A 210 5.84 15.48 13.51
CA LYS A 210 4.99 16.15 12.50
C LYS A 210 5.74 16.57 11.21
N THR A 211 6.76 15.80 10.81
CA THR A 211 7.57 16.01 9.60
C THR A 211 7.29 14.95 8.54
N ASP A 212 7.90 15.08 7.36
CA ASP A 212 7.87 14.05 6.31
C ASP A 212 8.47 12.75 6.85
N PRO A 213 7.85 11.57 6.62
CA PRO A 213 8.40 10.29 7.04
C PRO A 213 9.80 9.95 6.53
N LEU A 214 10.27 10.59 5.45
CA LEU A 214 11.65 10.45 4.96
C LEU A 214 12.67 11.20 5.82
N ASN A 215 12.20 12.06 6.73
CA ASN A 215 13.01 12.83 7.68
C ASN A 215 12.93 12.27 9.11
N TYR A 216 12.34 11.07 9.30
CA TYR A 216 12.33 10.36 10.60
C TYR A 216 13.66 9.68 10.88
#